data_AF-A0A2G6CJE4-F1
#
_entry.id   AF-A0A2G6CJE4-F1
#
_cell.length_a   1.000
_cell.length_b   1.000
_cell.length_c   1.000
_cell.angle_alpha   90.00
_cell.angle_beta   90.00
_cell.angle_gamma   90.00
#
_symmetry.space_group_name_H-M   'P 1'
#
loop_
_entity.id
_entity.type
_entity.pdbx_description
1 polymer ?
#
loop_
_entity_poly.entity_id
_entity_poly.type
_entity_poly.pdbx_seq_one_letter_code
_entity_poly.pdbx_strand_id
1 'polypeptide(L)'
;MQQIGVITNPNSRKNKGKRGRARQLQQIVGDHGDVRETRSVEDIKPVLRDFLRSDLRFWVADGGDGALHCMLRSALEVLQEPEFAERELPLALPTNGGTIDFVAKNAGVRGNAEQLLDRLCEVIDQGEPLPLKDVETMRVEGKRLRGDGSVESFSTVGFAAAVGGIGQRFFAKYYAAEDPRPSEIVRVIGRTLSSMWLDKTPLSRVLSPKLRGYAQDLFRPTPAEVILDDRNDERLAFTGIHVASMGINLGNVFRLFHEANVPGQLHAIYGSPSPAAVVKSLPSCYLGKPLTAPGIYDGPCRTMTVRALPDEELLAPVIDGEYYRDVLEVSFSLGPQLKIPRVVGRLYSN
;
A
#
# COMPACT_ATOMS: atom_id res chain seq x y z
N MET A 1 8.79 8.36 -31.40
CA MET A 1 9.86 8.15 -30.40
C MET A 1 9.22 7.50 -29.20
N GLN A 2 9.83 6.44 -28.65
CA GLN A 2 9.26 5.75 -27.50
C GLN A 2 9.31 6.67 -26.28
N GLN A 3 8.18 6.81 -25.58
CA GLN A 3 8.05 7.59 -24.35
C GLN A 3 7.38 6.80 -23.22
N ILE A 4 6.78 5.64 -23.51
CA ILE A 4 6.02 4.84 -22.56
C ILE A 4 6.77 3.53 -22.27
N GLY A 5 7.06 3.25 -21.00
CA GLY A 5 7.48 1.94 -20.53
C GLY A 5 6.36 1.31 -19.71
N VAL A 6 5.94 0.09 -20.04
CA VAL A 6 4.89 -0.62 -19.29
C VAL A 6 5.47 -1.88 -18.68
N ILE A 7 5.32 -2.04 -17.38
CA ILE A 7 5.55 -3.30 -16.69
C ILE A 7 4.21 -3.96 -16.41
N THR A 8 4.02 -5.19 -16.88
CA THR A 8 2.86 -6.02 -16.53
C THR A 8 3.27 -7.21 -15.69
N ASN A 9 2.64 -7.34 -14.51
CA ASN A 9 2.82 -8.50 -13.65
C ASN A 9 1.72 -9.53 -13.96
N PRO A 10 2.03 -10.69 -14.57
CA PRO A 10 1.03 -11.71 -14.91
C PRO A 10 0.48 -12.42 -13.66
N ASN A 11 1.19 -12.35 -12.52
CA ASN A 11 0.76 -12.89 -11.23
C ASN A 11 -0.17 -11.93 -10.48
N SER A 12 -0.27 -10.66 -10.92
CA SER A 12 -1.22 -9.73 -10.31
C SER A 12 -2.64 -10.24 -10.51
N ARG A 13 -3.49 -10.03 -9.50
CA ARG A 13 -4.88 -10.52 -9.47
C ARG A 13 -5.64 -10.22 -10.78
N LYS A 14 -5.47 -9.01 -11.31
CA LYS A 14 -6.19 -8.54 -12.50
C LYS A 14 -5.66 -9.09 -13.83
N ASN A 15 -4.43 -9.60 -13.83
CA ASN A 15 -3.77 -10.17 -15.01
C ASN A 15 -3.65 -11.69 -14.93
N LYS A 16 -3.90 -12.29 -13.76
CA LYS A 16 -3.91 -13.73 -13.56
C LYS A 16 -4.86 -14.40 -14.55
N GLY A 17 -4.31 -15.31 -15.35
CA GLY A 17 -5.05 -16.02 -16.40
C GLY A 17 -5.20 -15.29 -17.73
N LYS A 18 -4.80 -14.01 -17.84
CA LYS A 18 -4.81 -13.26 -19.11
C LYS A 18 -3.57 -13.57 -19.95
N ARG A 19 -3.60 -14.71 -20.65
CA ARG A 19 -2.55 -15.07 -21.61
C ARG A 19 -2.42 -14.00 -22.69
N GLY A 20 -1.19 -13.55 -22.96
CA GLY A 20 -0.93 -12.53 -23.98
C GLY A 20 -1.18 -11.08 -23.53
N ARG A 21 -1.35 -10.81 -22.22
CA ARG A 21 -1.54 -9.45 -21.70
C ARG A 21 -0.47 -8.47 -22.17
N ALA A 22 0.81 -8.84 -22.09
CA ALA A 22 1.90 -8.00 -22.59
C ALA A 22 1.74 -7.67 -24.08
N ARG A 23 1.39 -8.66 -24.91
CA ARG A 23 1.16 -8.46 -26.35
C ARG A 23 -0.01 -7.53 -26.62
N GLN A 24 -1.12 -7.67 -25.88
CA GLN A 24 -2.29 -6.79 -26.00
C GLN A 24 -1.93 -5.33 -25.68
N LEU A 25 -1.21 -5.10 -24.59
CA LEU A 25 -0.77 -3.76 -24.21
C LEU A 25 0.25 -3.20 -25.20
N GLN A 26 1.14 -4.04 -25.74
CA GLN A 26 2.08 -3.63 -26.78
C GLN A 26 1.37 -3.23 -28.07
N GLN A 27 0.28 -3.92 -28.44
CA GLN A 27 -0.53 -3.53 -29.61
C GLN A 27 -1.16 -2.14 -29.45
N ILE A 28 -1.56 -1.79 -28.23
CA ILE A 28 -2.12 -0.47 -27.91
C ILE A 28 -1.04 0.61 -27.98
N VAL A 29 0.09 0.37 -27.31
CA VAL A 29 1.18 1.35 -27.23
C VAL A 29 1.88 1.52 -28.59
N GLY A 30 1.98 0.46 -29.39
CA GLY A 30 2.64 0.49 -30.70
C GLY A 30 4.08 1.01 -30.60
N ASP A 31 4.44 1.94 -31.48
CA ASP A 31 5.77 2.56 -31.53
C ASP A 31 5.99 3.64 -30.46
N HIS A 32 4.98 3.94 -29.63
CA HIS A 32 5.08 4.91 -28.53
C HIS A 32 5.81 4.35 -27.31
N GLY A 33 6.11 3.05 -27.26
CA GLY A 33 6.68 2.46 -26.05
C GLY A 33 6.99 0.98 -26.09
N ASP A 34 7.50 0.50 -24.96
CA ASP A 34 7.92 -0.88 -24.72
C ASP A 34 7.14 -1.50 -23.56
N VAL A 35 6.61 -2.70 -23.75
CA VAL A 35 5.86 -3.46 -22.75
C VAL A 35 6.63 -4.70 -22.35
N ARG A 36 6.96 -4.79 -21.06
CA ARG A 36 7.70 -5.92 -20.48
C ARG A 36 6.87 -6.66 -19.44
N GLU A 37 6.92 -7.99 -19.51
CA GLU A 37 6.34 -8.87 -18.49
C GLU A 37 7.37 -9.12 -17.39
N THR A 38 7.00 -8.90 -16.13
CA THR A 38 7.84 -9.21 -14.96
C THR A 38 7.15 -10.28 -14.12
N ARG A 39 7.77 -11.46 -14.01
CA ARG A 39 7.22 -12.63 -13.32
C ARG A 39 7.68 -12.71 -11.88
N SER A 40 8.81 -12.10 -11.56
CA SER A 40 9.33 -11.96 -10.22
C SER A 40 9.86 -10.54 -9.96
N VAL A 41 10.21 -10.26 -8.70
CA VAL A 41 10.76 -8.95 -8.30
C VAL A 41 12.14 -8.73 -8.94
N GLU A 42 12.90 -9.80 -9.15
CA GLU A 42 14.21 -9.79 -9.77
C GLU A 42 14.16 -9.33 -11.24
N ASP A 43 13.04 -9.58 -11.93
CA ASP A 43 12.83 -9.15 -13.32
C ASP A 43 12.65 -7.63 -13.45
N ILE A 44 12.26 -6.94 -12.37
CA ILE A 44 11.87 -5.53 -12.42
C ILE A 44 13.08 -4.64 -12.70
N LYS A 45 14.16 -4.75 -11.93
CA LYS A 45 15.32 -3.85 -12.07
C LYS A 45 15.95 -3.90 -13.47
N PRO A 46 16.21 -5.07 -14.09
CA PRO A 46 16.70 -5.11 -15.47
C PRO A 46 15.82 -4.33 -16.45
N VAL A 47 14.49 -4.49 -16.36
CA VAL A 47 13.54 -3.75 -17.20
C VAL A 47 13.62 -2.24 -16.96
N LEU A 48 13.71 -1.81 -15.70
CA LEU A 48 13.80 -0.38 -15.37
C LEU A 48 15.09 0.26 -15.87
N ARG A 49 16.22 -0.47 -15.83
CA ARG A 49 17.47 0.00 -16.44
C ARG A 49 17.32 0.20 -17.95
N ASP A 50 16.67 -0.74 -18.63
CA ASP A 50 16.38 -0.61 -20.06
C ASP A 50 15.50 0.62 -20.33
N PHE A 51 14.44 0.82 -19.53
CA PHE A 51 13.57 2.00 -19.64
C PHE A 51 14.31 3.32 -19.42
N LEU A 52 15.24 3.37 -18.46
CA LEU A 52 16.09 4.54 -18.23
C LEU A 52 17.04 4.80 -19.40
N ARG A 53 17.68 3.77 -19.95
CA ARG A 53 18.58 3.88 -21.11
C ARG A 53 17.86 4.35 -22.37
N SER A 54 16.59 3.99 -22.50
CA SER A 54 15.71 4.43 -23.59
C SER A 54 15.01 5.77 -23.32
N ASP A 55 15.33 6.46 -22.23
CA ASP A 55 14.75 7.75 -21.83
C ASP A 55 13.20 7.75 -21.82
N LEU A 56 12.59 6.62 -21.44
CA LEU A 56 11.14 6.50 -21.38
C LEU A 56 10.58 7.38 -20.25
N ARG A 57 9.70 8.31 -20.63
CA ARG A 57 9.14 9.35 -19.76
C ARG A 57 8.02 8.86 -18.84
N PHE A 58 7.17 7.95 -19.31
CA PHE A 58 6.00 7.47 -18.59
C PHE A 58 6.16 6.00 -18.23
N TRP A 59 6.17 5.67 -16.94
CA TRP A 59 6.31 4.31 -16.46
C TRP A 59 4.99 3.80 -15.90
N VAL A 60 4.40 2.82 -16.58
CA VAL A 60 3.07 2.32 -16.28
C VAL A 60 3.16 0.97 -15.58
N ALA A 61 2.57 0.88 -14.38
CA ALA A 61 2.48 -0.38 -13.63
C ALA A 61 1.13 -1.07 -13.86
N ASP A 62 1.10 -2.13 -14.66
CA ASP A 62 -0.07 -2.99 -14.89
C ASP A 62 -0.15 -4.13 -13.86
N GLY A 63 -0.75 -3.85 -12.70
CA GLY A 63 -1.07 -4.88 -11.69
C GLY A 63 -1.95 -4.41 -10.51
N GLY A 64 -1.83 -3.13 -10.13
CA GLY A 64 -2.50 -2.51 -8.96
C GLY A 64 -1.48 -1.80 -8.07
N ASP A 65 -1.89 -1.38 -6.86
CA ASP A 65 -1.02 -0.64 -5.93
C ASP A 65 0.30 -1.38 -5.61
N GLY A 66 0.26 -2.69 -5.37
CA GLY A 66 1.46 -3.49 -5.09
C GLY A 66 2.45 -3.56 -6.27
N ALA A 67 1.94 -3.57 -7.52
CA ALA A 67 2.82 -3.53 -8.69
C ALA A 67 3.48 -2.14 -8.84
N LEU A 68 2.74 -1.07 -8.57
CA LEU A 68 3.30 0.28 -8.51
C LEU A 68 4.36 0.37 -7.41
N HIS A 69 4.07 -0.14 -6.21
CA HIS A 69 5.02 -0.17 -5.09
C HIS A 69 6.33 -0.87 -5.47
N CYS A 70 6.27 -2.10 -6.00
CA CYS A 70 7.45 -2.84 -6.45
C CYS A 70 8.25 -2.07 -7.52
N MET A 71 7.56 -1.44 -8.47
CA MET A 71 8.19 -0.64 -9.53
C MET A 71 8.92 0.57 -8.95
N LEU A 72 8.27 1.36 -8.09
CA LEU A 72 8.83 2.56 -7.47
C LEU A 72 10.04 2.25 -6.58
N ARG A 73 9.90 1.24 -5.71
CA ARG A 73 11.01 0.77 -4.86
C ARG A 73 12.20 0.37 -5.73
N SER A 74 11.98 -0.48 -6.72
CA SER A 74 13.04 -0.95 -7.61
C SER A 74 13.67 0.20 -8.40
N ALA A 75 12.87 1.18 -8.82
CA ALA A 75 13.34 2.37 -9.51
C ALA A 75 14.29 3.18 -8.65
N LEU A 76 13.92 3.46 -7.39
CA LEU A 76 14.76 4.21 -6.46
C LEU A 76 16.07 3.49 -6.13
N GLU A 77 16.07 2.15 -6.12
CA GLU A 77 17.30 1.36 -5.98
C GLU A 77 18.17 1.45 -7.25
N VAL A 78 17.57 1.41 -8.45
CA VAL A 78 18.29 1.54 -9.72
C VAL A 78 18.88 2.95 -9.91
N LEU A 79 18.16 3.99 -9.50
CA LEU A 79 18.62 5.39 -9.60
C LEU A 79 19.83 5.69 -8.70
N GLN A 80 20.13 4.84 -7.70
CA GLN A 80 21.34 4.94 -6.89
C GLN A 80 22.57 4.32 -7.58
N GLU A 81 22.40 3.62 -8.69
CA GLU A 81 23.51 3.03 -9.44
C GLU A 81 24.31 4.14 -10.16
N PRO A 82 25.65 4.03 -10.25
CA PRO A 82 26.48 5.07 -10.87
C PRO A 82 26.08 5.45 -12.31
N GLU A 83 25.51 4.51 -13.07
CA GLU A 83 25.02 4.74 -14.43
C GLU A 83 23.85 5.74 -14.48
N PHE A 84 23.05 5.83 -13.40
CA PHE A 84 21.79 6.57 -13.36
C PHE A 84 21.75 7.64 -12.26
N ALA A 85 22.86 7.93 -11.59
CA ALA A 85 22.92 8.81 -10.41
C ALA A 85 22.36 10.23 -10.64
N GLU A 86 22.47 10.75 -11.87
CA GLU A 86 21.97 12.09 -12.26
C GLU A 86 20.54 12.05 -12.85
N ARG A 87 19.88 10.88 -12.84
CA ARG A 87 18.55 10.71 -13.42
C ARG A 87 17.48 10.92 -12.36
N GLU A 88 16.41 11.61 -12.74
CA GLU A 88 15.20 11.68 -11.93
C GLU A 88 14.29 10.49 -12.19
N LEU A 89 13.42 10.18 -11.23
CA LEU A 89 12.39 9.16 -11.38
C LEU A 89 11.38 9.59 -12.47
N PRO A 90 11.17 8.78 -13.53
CA PRO A 90 10.17 9.08 -14.55
C PRO A 90 8.75 9.11 -13.99
N LEU A 91 7.81 9.66 -14.78
CA LEU A 91 6.42 9.82 -14.36
C LEU A 91 5.77 8.45 -14.19
N ALA A 92 5.52 8.06 -12.94
CA ALA A 92 4.90 6.79 -12.61
C ALA A 92 3.38 6.89 -12.74
N LEU A 93 2.78 5.94 -13.46
CA LEU A 93 1.34 5.85 -13.65
C LEU A 93 0.83 4.49 -13.14
N PRO A 94 0.07 4.45 -12.02
CA PRO A 94 -0.68 3.27 -11.69
C PRO A 94 -1.81 3.06 -12.69
N THR A 95 -2.05 1.82 -13.05
CA THR A 95 -3.28 1.43 -13.77
C THR A 95 -4.36 1.07 -12.76
N ASN A 96 -5.63 1.31 -13.13
CA ASN A 96 -6.74 0.78 -12.35
C ASN A 96 -6.96 -0.70 -12.64
N GLY A 97 -7.65 -1.37 -11.72
CA GLY A 97 -8.07 -2.77 -11.82
C GLY A 97 -7.56 -3.67 -10.70
N GLY A 98 -6.86 -3.12 -9.70
CA GLY A 98 -6.59 -3.81 -8.44
C GLY A 98 -7.79 -3.75 -7.51
N THR A 99 -7.67 -4.33 -6.32
CA THR A 99 -8.81 -4.41 -5.40
C THR A 99 -9.11 -3.08 -4.69
N ILE A 100 -8.07 -2.27 -4.41
CA ILE A 100 -8.18 -1.06 -3.58
C ILE A 100 -7.87 0.18 -4.42
N ASP A 101 -6.78 0.17 -5.19
CA ASP A 101 -6.34 1.22 -6.13
C ASP A 101 -6.29 2.61 -5.48
N PHE A 102 -5.76 2.68 -4.26
CA PHE A 102 -5.81 3.93 -3.49
C PHE A 102 -4.91 5.00 -4.09
N VAL A 103 -3.76 4.64 -4.68
CA VAL A 103 -2.85 5.61 -5.31
C VAL A 103 -3.49 6.19 -6.56
N ALA A 104 -4.01 5.35 -7.45
CA ALA A 104 -4.68 5.80 -8.68
C ALA A 104 -5.89 6.70 -8.39
N LYS A 105 -6.72 6.32 -7.41
CA LYS A 105 -7.87 7.14 -6.98
C LYS A 105 -7.44 8.49 -6.41
N ASN A 106 -6.41 8.51 -5.58
CA ASN A 106 -5.90 9.75 -5.02
C ASN A 106 -5.31 10.65 -6.13
N ALA A 107 -4.54 10.08 -7.05
CA ALA A 107 -4.00 10.78 -8.21
C ALA A 107 -5.06 11.24 -9.23
N GLY A 108 -6.31 10.78 -9.10
CA GLY A 108 -7.39 11.12 -10.00
C GLY A 108 -7.29 10.40 -11.36
N VAL A 109 -6.56 9.28 -11.41
CA VAL A 109 -6.43 8.41 -12.58
C VAL A 109 -7.71 7.58 -12.72
N ARG A 110 -8.31 7.56 -13.92
CA ARG A 110 -9.60 6.90 -14.18
C ARG A 110 -9.55 6.11 -15.49
N GLY A 111 -10.14 4.92 -15.53
CA GLY A 111 -10.15 4.03 -16.70
C GLY A 111 -9.26 2.80 -16.50
N ASN A 112 -9.48 1.75 -17.30
CA ASN A 112 -8.66 0.54 -17.28
C ASN A 112 -7.30 0.78 -17.96
N ALA A 113 -6.37 -0.18 -17.86
CA ALA A 113 -5.02 0.01 -18.39
C ALA A 113 -5.01 0.33 -19.89
N GLU A 114 -5.87 -0.33 -20.68
CA GLU A 114 -6.02 -0.09 -22.11
C GLU A 114 -6.41 1.36 -22.40
N GLN A 115 -7.48 1.86 -21.78
CA GLN A 115 -7.94 3.24 -21.94
C GLN A 115 -6.92 4.27 -21.47
N LEU A 116 -6.14 3.94 -20.45
CA LEU A 116 -5.08 4.82 -19.94
C LEU A 116 -3.90 4.89 -20.93
N LEU A 117 -3.51 3.77 -21.52
CA LEU A 117 -2.45 3.72 -22.52
C LEU A 117 -2.88 4.40 -23.82
N ASP A 118 -4.11 4.14 -24.30
CA ASP A 118 -4.67 4.83 -25.47
C ASP A 118 -4.62 6.36 -25.27
N ARG A 119 -5.06 6.85 -24.10
CA ARG A 119 -5.03 8.28 -23.79
C ARG A 119 -3.60 8.83 -23.69
N LEU A 120 -2.64 8.06 -23.17
CA LEU A 120 -1.23 8.47 -23.14
C LEU A 120 -0.67 8.62 -24.56
N CYS A 121 -0.96 7.67 -25.45
CA CYS A 121 -0.56 7.75 -26.86
C CYS A 121 -1.14 9.00 -27.53
N GLU A 122 -2.44 9.26 -27.39
CA GLU A 122 -3.08 10.46 -27.94
C GLU A 122 -2.40 11.76 -27.47
N VAL A 123 -2.11 11.85 -26.16
CA VAL A 123 -1.46 13.02 -25.56
C VAL A 123 -0.06 13.23 -26.13
N ILE A 124 0.69 12.14 -26.32
CA ILE A 124 2.03 12.20 -26.90
C ILE A 124 1.97 12.68 -28.35
N ASP A 125 1.04 12.14 -29.15
CA ASP A 125 0.84 12.53 -30.56
C ASP A 125 0.46 14.01 -30.69
N GLN A 126 -0.40 14.49 -29.80
CA GLN A 126 -0.88 15.87 -29.80
C GLN A 126 0.09 16.85 -29.14
N GLY A 127 1.13 16.36 -28.45
CA GLY A 127 2.04 17.17 -27.66
C GLY A 127 1.36 17.88 -26.49
N GLU A 128 0.23 17.35 -26.00
CA GLU A 128 -0.54 17.98 -24.92
C GLU A 128 0.17 17.81 -23.56
N PRO A 129 0.21 18.84 -22.70
CA PRO A 129 0.67 18.67 -21.34
C PRO A 129 -0.38 17.89 -20.51
N LEU A 130 0.08 16.89 -19.75
CA LEU A 130 -0.76 16.23 -18.76
C LEU A 130 -0.70 16.98 -17.42
N PRO A 131 -1.84 17.27 -16.79
CA PRO A 131 -1.86 17.72 -15.41
C PRO A 131 -1.15 16.70 -14.52
N LEU A 132 -0.19 17.15 -13.74
CA LEU A 132 0.52 16.32 -12.77
C LEU A 132 -0.12 16.49 -11.40
N LYS A 133 -0.15 15.41 -10.63
CA LYS A 133 -0.46 15.46 -9.21
C LYS A 133 0.75 15.00 -8.42
N ASP A 134 1.14 15.82 -7.46
CA ASP A 134 2.11 15.44 -6.45
C ASP A 134 1.46 14.49 -5.43
N VAL A 135 2.13 13.38 -5.17
CA VAL A 135 1.73 12.36 -4.20
C VAL A 135 2.89 12.12 -3.26
N GLU A 136 2.65 12.36 -1.97
CA GLU A 136 3.64 12.10 -0.94
C GLU A 136 3.85 10.60 -0.76
N THR A 137 5.11 10.20 -0.65
CA THR A 137 5.47 8.86 -0.19
C THR A 137 5.96 8.92 1.25
N MET A 138 6.02 7.75 1.85
CA MET A 138 6.63 7.52 3.15
C MET A 138 7.95 6.81 2.93
N ARG A 139 9.05 7.41 3.40
CA ARG A 139 10.33 6.70 3.56
C ARG A 139 10.20 5.77 4.76
N VAL A 140 10.65 4.54 4.56
CA VAL A 140 10.67 3.52 5.59
C VAL A 140 12.09 3.02 5.78
N GLU A 141 12.58 3.11 6.99
CA GLU A 141 13.90 2.61 7.38
C GLU A 141 13.73 1.65 8.53
N GLY A 142 14.40 0.50 8.49
CA GLY A 142 14.24 -0.47 9.56
C GLY A 142 15.43 -1.38 9.71
N LYS A 143 15.39 -2.15 10.80
CA LYS A 143 16.37 -3.17 11.14
C LYS A 143 15.61 -4.48 11.33
N ARG A 144 16.07 -5.54 10.67
CA ARG A 144 15.49 -6.88 10.81
C ARG A 144 16.54 -7.90 11.22
N LEU A 145 16.10 -8.92 11.92
CA LEU A 145 16.91 -10.08 12.27
C LEU A 145 16.91 -11.06 11.09
N ARG A 146 18.09 -11.53 10.71
CA ARG A 146 18.26 -12.61 9.73
C ARG A 146 18.23 -13.97 10.43
N GLY A 147 17.99 -15.02 9.64
CA GLY A 147 17.96 -16.39 10.17
C GLY A 147 19.27 -16.87 10.81
N ASP A 148 20.40 -16.19 10.54
CA ASP A 148 21.70 -16.43 11.17
C ASP A 148 21.94 -15.60 12.44
N GLY A 149 20.94 -14.83 12.88
CA GLY A 149 21.03 -13.94 14.05
C GLY A 149 21.69 -12.58 13.78
N SER A 150 22.14 -12.31 12.55
CA SER A 150 22.68 -11.00 12.17
C SER A 150 21.57 -9.95 12.00
N VAL A 151 21.90 -8.68 12.25
CA VAL A 151 20.97 -7.57 12.03
C VAL A 151 21.24 -6.93 10.67
N GLU A 152 20.20 -6.83 9.86
CA GLU A 152 20.25 -6.16 8.55
C GLU A 152 19.40 -4.90 8.58
N SER A 153 20.01 -3.78 8.17
CA SER A 153 19.27 -2.56 7.87
C SER A 153 18.62 -2.65 6.49
N PHE A 154 17.37 -2.17 6.37
CA PHE A 154 16.69 -2.01 5.10
C PHE A 154 16.13 -0.60 4.97
N SER A 155 16.01 -0.14 3.73
CA SER A 155 15.33 1.11 3.38
C SER A 155 14.39 0.86 2.22
N THR A 156 13.21 1.45 2.27
CA THR A 156 12.21 1.37 1.19
C THR A 156 11.31 2.60 1.19
N VAL A 157 10.37 2.64 0.25
CA VAL A 157 9.33 3.66 0.19
C VAL A 157 7.98 2.98 0.14
N GLY A 158 6.94 3.62 0.67
CA GLY A 158 5.57 3.17 0.52
C GLY A 158 4.59 4.30 0.72
N PHE A 159 3.31 3.98 0.79
CA PHE A 159 2.24 4.96 1.02
C PHE A 159 1.51 4.71 2.34
N ALA A 160 1.43 3.46 2.77
CA ALA A 160 0.72 3.05 3.96
C ALA A 160 1.41 1.86 4.65
N ALA A 161 1.45 1.89 5.98
CA ALA A 161 1.95 0.78 6.78
C ALA A 161 0.97 0.40 7.89
N ALA A 162 0.81 -0.92 8.06
CA ALA A 162 0.22 -1.52 9.25
C ALA A 162 1.32 -2.28 10.00
N VAL A 163 1.81 -1.66 11.08
CA VAL A 163 3.00 -2.15 11.82
C VAL A 163 2.63 -3.24 12.81
N GLY A 164 1.48 -3.09 13.47
CA GLY A 164 1.03 -4.03 14.50
C GLY A 164 -0.48 -3.97 14.72
N GLY A 165 -0.97 -4.93 15.51
CA GLY A 165 -2.36 -4.99 15.93
C GLY A 165 -3.34 -5.37 14.82
N ILE A 166 -4.53 -4.78 14.89
CA ILE A 166 -5.69 -5.13 14.08
C ILE A 166 -5.45 -4.96 12.59
N GLY A 167 -4.83 -3.86 12.14
CA GLY A 167 -4.61 -3.66 10.71
C GLY A 167 -3.61 -4.65 10.11
N GLN A 168 -2.52 -4.95 10.81
CA GLN A 168 -1.51 -5.92 10.36
C GLN A 168 -2.13 -7.31 10.23
N ARG A 169 -2.88 -7.76 11.26
CA ARG A 169 -3.58 -9.05 11.27
C ARG A 169 -4.78 -9.09 10.33
N PHE A 170 -5.45 -7.97 10.12
CA PHE A 170 -6.48 -7.82 9.10
C PHE A 170 -5.89 -8.05 7.72
N PHE A 171 -4.77 -7.39 7.39
CA PHE A 171 -4.08 -7.61 6.13
C PHE A 171 -3.57 -9.05 6.00
N ALA A 172 -3.09 -9.68 7.09
CA ALA A 172 -2.72 -11.10 7.09
C ALA A 172 -3.89 -12.00 6.69
N LYS A 173 -5.07 -11.75 7.27
CA LYS A 173 -6.28 -12.53 6.97
C LYS A 173 -6.87 -12.19 5.60
N TYR A 174 -6.75 -10.94 5.17
CA TYR A 174 -7.24 -10.47 3.88
C TYR A 174 -6.43 -11.05 2.72
N TYR A 175 -5.09 -10.96 2.78
CA TYR A 175 -4.22 -11.48 1.72
C TYR A 175 -4.06 -13.01 1.74
N ALA A 176 -4.37 -13.68 2.86
CA ALA A 176 -4.45 -15.14 2.90
C ALA A 176 -5.67 -15.71 2.14
N ALA A 177 -6.66 -14.90 1.78
CA ALA A 177 -7.78 -15.34 0.96
C ALA A 177 -7.30 -15.63 -0.47
N GLU A 178 -7.79 -16.71 -1.08
CA GLU A 178 -7.42 -17.12 -2.45
C GLU A 178 -7.74 -16.05 -3.52
N ASP A 179 -8.70 -15.16 -3.23
CA ASP A 179 -9.11 -14.05 -4.10
C ASP A 179 -9.61 -12.84 -3.28
N PRO A 180 -8.72 -11.95 -2.78
CA PRO A 180 -9.10 -10.83 -1.92
C PRO A 180 -9.90 -9.77 -2.70
N ARG A 181 -11.20 -9.64 -2.37
CA ARG A 181 -12.16 -8.66 -2.95
C ARG A 181 -12.52 -7.57 -1.94
N PRO A 182 -13.09 -6.42 -2.35
CA PRO A 182 -13.58 -5.42 -1.39
C PRO A 182 -14.65 -6.00 -0.46
N SER A 183 -15.44 -6.98 -0.93
CA SER A 183 -16.38 -7.73 -0.10
C SER A 183 -15.71 -8.57 1.00
N GLU A 184 -14.45 -9.00 0.80
CA GLU A 184 -13.70 -9.72 1.84
C GLU A 184 -13.31 -8.79 2.99
N ILE A 185 -13.12 -7.48 2.75
CA ILE A 185 -12.95 -6.48 3.82
C ILE A 185 -14.18 -6.50 4.74
N VAL A 186 -15.38 -6.39 4.14
CA VAL A 186 -16.66 -6.43 4.86
C VAL A 186 -16.84 -7.77 5.56
N ARG A 187 -16.47 -8.88 4.91
CA ARG A 187 -16.58 -10.23 5.48
C ARG A 187 -15.67 -10.45 6.68
N VAL A 188 -14.40 -10.04 6.60
CA VAL A 188 -13.44 -10.14 7.70
C VAL A 188 -13.94 -9.35 8.89
N ILE A 189 -14.41 -8.11 8.66
CA ILE A 189 -15.01 -7.28 9.72
C ILE A 189 -16.27 -7.93 10.28
N GLY A 190 -17.21 -8.38 9.43
CA GLY A 190 -18.44 -9.04 9.87
C GLY A 190 -18.19 -10.29 10.70
N ARG A 191 -17.17 -11.10 10.34
CA ARG A 191 -16.73 -12.26 11.12
C ARG A 191 -16.17 -11.86 12.48
N THR A 192 -15.37 -10.82 12.52
CA THR A 192 -14.84 -10.25 13.77
C THR A 192 -15.95 -9.72 14.68
N LEU A 193 -16.90 -8.97 14.13
CA LEU A 193 -18.00 -8.39 14.89
C LEU A 193 -18.97 -9.47 15.42
N SER A 194 -19.29 -10.46 14.58
CA SER A 194 -20.17 -11.57 14.96
C SER A 194 -19.55 -12.44 16.04
N SER A 195 -18.26 -12.76 15.97
CA SER A 195 -17.60 -13.52 17.04
C SER A 195 -17.57 -12.76 18.37
N MET A 196 -17.34 -11.44 18.36
CA MET A 196 -17.38 -10.60 19.55
C MET A 196 -18.74 -10.54 20.24
N TRP A 197 -19.83 -10.45 19.46
CA TRP A 197 -21.19 -10.46 20.00
C TRP A 197 -21.57 -11.82 20.55
N LEU A 198 -21.23 -12.88 19.81
CA LEU A 198 -21.58 -14.25 20.19
C LEU A 198 -20.80 -14.72 21.43
N ASP A 199 -19.56 -14.27 21.64
CA ASP A 199 -18.80 -14.53 22.87
C ASP A 199 -19.46 -13.99 24.15
N LYS A 200 -20.33 -12.97 24.03
CA LYS A 200 -21.11 -12.43 25.15
C LYS A 200 -22.42 -13.17 25.41
N THR A 201 -22.73 -14.21 24.64
CA THR A 201 -23.96 -15.00 24.77
C THR A 201 -23.70 -16.40 25.31
N PRO A 202 -24.70 -17.07 25.93
CA PRO A 202 -24.59 -18.48 26.34
C PRO A 202 -24.33 -19.43 25.16
N LEU A 203 -24.67 -18.99 23.93
CA LEU A 203 -24.43 -19.71 22.68
C LEU A 203 -22.94 -19.85 22.34
N SER A 204 -22.06 -19.09 23.00
CA SER A 204 -20.61 -19.16 22.83
C SER A 204 -20.01 -20.55 23.14
N ARG A 205 -20.72 -21.40 23.89
CA ARG A 205 -20.33 -22.80 24.16
C ARG A 205 -20.58 -23.76 22.98
N VAL A 206 -21.40 -23.35 22.00
CA VAL A 206 -21.81 -24.16 20.84
C VAL A 206 -21.07 -23.73 19.57
N LEU A 207 -20.38 -22.59 19.60
CA LEU A 207 -19.59 -22.11 18.48
C LEU A 207 -18.36 -22.97 18.22
N SER A 208 -18.01 -23.11 16.94
CA SER A 208 -16.77 -23.79 16.59
C SER A 208 -15.56 -23.02 17.17
N PRO A 209 -14.54 -23.72 17.70
CA PRO A 209 -13.33 -23.09 18.27
C PRO A 209 -12.65 -22.09 17.32
N LYS A 210 -12.77 -22.33 16.00
CA LYS A 210 -12.23 -21.47 14.94
C LYS A 210 -12.84 -20.06 14.91
N LEU A 211 -14.12 -19.90 15.26
CA LEU A 211 -14.81 -18.60 15.27
C LEU A 211 -14.46 -17.77 16.52
N ARG A 212 -14.31 -18.44 17.67
CA ARG A 212 -13.96 -17.81 18.96
C ARG A 212 -12.54 -17.26 18.99
N GLY A 213 -11.57 -18.00 18.45
CA GLY A 213 -10.17 -17.54 18.37
C GLY A 213 -9.94 -16.37 17.41
N TYR A 214 -10.88 -16.11 16.48
CA TYR A 214 -10.67 -15.15 15.39
C TYR A 214 -10.59 -13.69 15.85
N ALA A 215 -11.48 -13.27 16.76
CA ALA A 215 -11.48 -11.91 17.30
C ALA A 215 -10.36 -11.71 18.32
N GLN A 216 -10.09 -12.72 19.16
CA GLN A 216 -9.00 -12.68 20.13
C GLN A 216 -7.65 -12.51 19.44
N ASP A 217 -7.41 -13.25 18.37
CA ASP A 217 -6.22 -13.11 17.54
C ASP A 217 -6.14 -11.73 16.87
N LEU A 218 -7.24 -11.25 16.27
CA LEU A 218 -7.23 -9.96 15.57
C LEU A 218 -6.92 -8.77 16.51
N PHE A 219 -7.43 -8.81 17.74
CA PHE A 219 -7.25 -7.74 18.74
C PHE A 219 -6.09 -8.00 19.71
N ARG A 220 -5.29 -9.06 19.49
CA ARG A 220 -4.11 -9.32 20.31
C ARG A 220 -3.19 -8.09 20.28
N PRO A 221 -2.84 -7.49 21.43
CA PRO A 221 -1.90 -6.38 21.44
C PRO A 221 -0.56 -6.79 20.82
N THR A 222 0.08 -5.87 20.13
CA THR A 222 1.47 -5.97 19.71
C THR A 222 2.32 -5.30 20.78
N PRO A 223 3.20 -6.03 21.48
CA PRO A 223 4.19 -5.46 22.37
C PRO A 223 5.19 -4.62 21.57
N ALA A 224 5.27 -3.33 21.83
CA ALA A 224 6.16 -2.43 21.11
C ALA A 224 6.37 -1.13 21.88
N GLU A 225 7.51 -0.49 21.68
CA GLU A 225 7.70 0.94 21.97
C GLU A 225 7.27 1.75 20.74
N VAL A 226 6.51 2.83 20.95
CA VAL A 226 6.09 3.75 19.88
C VAL A 226 6.58 5.16 20.21
N ILE A 227 7.37 5.73 19.30
CA ILE A 227 7.90 7.08 19.38
C ILE A 227 7.27 7.89 18.24
N LEU A 228 6.51 8.93 18.57
CA LEU A 228 5.87 9.82 17.60
C LEU A 228 6.43 11.23 17.76
N ASP A 229 6.99 11.80 16.70
CA ASP A 229 7.58 13.16 16.73
C ASP A 229 8.50 13.37 17.94
N ASP A 230 9.44 12.44 18.13
CA ASP A 230 10.41 12.40 19.24
C ASP A 230 9.82 12.24 20.65
N ARG A 231 8.53 11.92 20.77
CA ARG A 231 7.85 11.67 22.04
C ARG A 231 7.53 10.19 22.18
N ASN A 232 8.04 9.59 23.24
CA ASN A 232 7.72 8.22 23.58
C ASN A 232 6.29 8.11 24.12
N ASP A 233 5.54 7.13 23.65
CA ASP A 233 4.29 6.74 24.28
C ASP A 233 4.58 5.86 25.50
N GLU A 234 3.98 6.16 26.65
CA GLU A 234 4.21 5.39 27.88
C GLU A 234 3.67 3.96 27.80
N ARG A 235 2.79 3.67 26.83
CA ARG A 235 2.25 2.33 26.62
C ARG A 235 3.26 1.47 25.85
N LEU A 236 3.31 0.20 26.24
CA LEU A 236 4.19 -0.80 25.62
C LEU A 236 3.42 -1.89 24.85
N ALA A 237 2.11 -1.73 24.69
CA ALA A 237 1.27 -2.72 24.01
C ALA A 237 0.10 -2.04 23.29
N PHE A 238 -0.02 -2.29 21.98
CA PHE A 238 -0.95 -1.59 21.09
C PHE A 238 -1.83 -2.56 20.31
N THR A 239 -3.13 -2.30 20.25
CA THR A 239 -4.05 -3.10 19.42
C THR A 239 -4.17 -2.57 17.99
N GLY A 240 -3.52 -1.46 17.66
CA GLY A 240 -3.34 -0.97 16.30
C GLY A 240 -2.20 0.04 16.22
N ILE A 241 -1.33 -0.10 15.21
CA ILE A 241 -0.26 0.85 14.91
C ILE A 241 -0.20 1.02 13.39
N HIS A 242 -0.60 2.19 12.90
CA HIS A 242 -0.72 2.49 11.48
C HIS A 242 -0.20 3.88 11.15
N VAL A 243 0.36 4.03 9.95
CA VAL A 243 0.83 5.31 9.42
C VAL A 243 0.65 5.35 7.91
N ALA A 244 0.38 6.52 7.35
CA ALA A 244 0.29 6.72 5.91
C ALA A 244 0.76 8.12 5.49
N SER A 245 1.27 8.23 4.26
CA SER A 245 1.62 9.50 3.60
C SER A 245 0.49 10.09 2.77
N MET A 246 -0.65 9.41 2.67
CA MET A 246 -1.81 9.89 1.92
C MET A 246 -3.11 9.32 2.46
N GLY A 247 -4.23 10.00 2.19
CA GLY A 247 -5.55 9.49 2.53
C GLY A 247 -5.86 8.20 1.77
N ILE A 248 -6.31 7.18 2.50
CA ILE A 248 -6.59 5.86 1.96
C ILE A 248 -8.09 5.64 1.87
N ASN A 249 -8.55 5.22 0.70
CA ASN A 249 -9.91 4.75 0.48
C ASN A 249 -9.91 3.24 0.20
N LEU A 250 -10.27 2.47 1.21
CA LEU A 250 -10.37 1.01 1.15
C LEU A 250 -11.69 0.61 0.49
N GLY A 251 -11.66 0.45 -0.84
CA GLY A 251 -12.77 -0.14 -1.60
C GLY A 251 -14.10 0.64 -1.54
N ASN A 252 -14.06 1.95 -1.29
CA ASN A 252 -15.22 2.81 -0.98
C ASN A 252 -15.97 2.46 0.31
N VAL A 253 -15.37 1.61 1.16
CA VAL A 253 -15.94 1.20 2.44
C VAL A 253 -15.37 2.04 3.57
N PHE A 254 -14.06 2.26 3.61
CA PHE A 254 -13.43 3.05 4.67
C PHE A 254 -12.49 4.10 4.09
N ARG A 255 -12.52 5.26 4.72
CA ARG A 255 -11.68 6.42 4.45
C ARG A 255 -10.87 6.68 5.72
N LEU A 256 -9.56 6.53 5.62
CA LEU A 256 -8.63 6.66 6.74
C LEU A 256 -7.51 7.65 6.36
N PHE A 257 -6.77 8.12 7.36
CA PHE A 257 -5.58 8.96 7.17
C PHE A 257 -5.85 10.30 6.45
N HIS A 258 -7.00 10.93 6.72
CA HIS A 258 -7.44 12.14 6.01
C HIS A 258 -6.46 13.32 6.14
N GLU A 259 -5.81 13.48 7.31
CA GLU A 259 -4.78 14.51 7.53
C GLU A 259 -3.54 14.34 6.62
N ALA A 260 -3.26 13.14 6.11
CA ALA A 260 -2.13 12.94 5.19
C ALA A 260 -2.39 13.49 3.78
N ASN A 261 -3.57 14.07 3.52
CA ASN A 261 -3.81 14.83 2.28
C ASN A 261 -3.28 16.27 2.37
N VAL A 262 -2.86 16.72 3.55
CA VAL A 262 -2.12 17.98 3.72
C VAL A 262 -0.67 17.73 3.31
N PRO A 263 -0.10 18.48 2.35
CA PRO A 263 1.28 18.29 1.93
C PRO A 263 2.28 18.45 3.09
N GLY A 264 3.35 17.65 3.07
CA GLY A 264 4.44 17.79 4.04
C GLY A 264 4.17 17.19 5.43
N GLN A 265 3.23 16.26 5.56
CA GLN A 265 3.02 15.49 6.79
C GLN A 265 2.55 14.06 6.53
N LEU A 266 2.80 13.18 7.50
CA LEU A 266 2.19 11.85 7.59
C LEU A 266 0.93 11.93 8.48
N HIS A 267 0.17 10.84 8.52
CA HIS A 267 -0.91 10.64 9.48
C HIS A 267 -0.69 9.32 10.21
N ALA A 268 -0.65 9.36 11.55
CA ALA A 268 -0.59 8.18 12.40
C ALA A 268 -1.94 7.87 13.05
N ILE A 269 -2.31 6.59 13.05
CA ILE A 269 -3.43 6.05 13.82
C ILE A 269 -2.88 4.92 14.68
N TYR A 270 -2.75 5.15 15.98
CA TYR A 270 -2.23 4.12 16.88
C TYR A 270 -2.87 4.18 18.26
N GLY A 271 -2.86 3.05 18.97
CA GLY A 271 -3.42 2.96 20.31
C GLY A 271 -3.88 1.56 20.69
N SER A 272 -4.63 1.51 21.78
CA SER A 272 -5.14 0.26 22.36
C SER A 272 -6.66 0.29 22.55
N PRO A 273 -7.44 0.66 21.51
CA PRO A 273 -8.89 0.72 21.66
C PRO A 273 -9.47 -0.65 21.97
N SER A 274 -10.43 -0.67 22.90
CA SER A 274 -11.23 -1.86 23.10
C SER A 274 -11.93 -2.30 21.81
N PRO A 275 -12.20 -3.59 21.63
CA PRO A 275 -13.15 -4.11 20.66
C PRO A 275 -14.36 -3.21 20.37
N ALA A 276 -15.09 -2.84 21.42
CA ALA A 276 -16.30 -2.03 21.30
C ALA A 276 -16.01 -0.61 20.80
N ALA A 277 -14.87 -0.03 21.16
CA ALA A 277 -14.44 1.27 20.66
C ALA A 277 -14.17 1.21 19.15
N VAL A 278 -13.50 0.16 18.65
CA VAL A 278 -13.29 -0.03 17.21
C VAL A 278 -14.62 -0.15 16.46
N VAL A 279 -15.57 -0.93 16.97
CA VAL A 279 -16.91 -1.06 16.35
C VAL A 279 -17.61 0.30 16.28
N LYS A 280 -17.58 1.06 17.38
CA LYS A 280 -18.19 2.40 17.46
C LYS A 280 -17.54 3.40 16.51
N SER A 281 -16.28 3.20 16.15
CA SER A 281 -15.56 4.07 15.21
C SER A 281 -15.79 3.73 13.73
N LEU A 282 -16.41 2.59 13.39
CA LEU A 282 -16.66 2.20 11.99
C LEU A 282 -17.46 3.24 11.18
N PRO A 283 -18.50 3.91 11.73
CA PRO A 283 -19.17 5.00 11.03
C PRO A 283 -18.24 6.18 10.72
N SER A 284 -17.33 6.53 11.64
CA SER A 284 -16.32 7.57 11.39
C SER A 284 -15.36 7.15 10.28
N CYS A 285 -14.88 5.90 10.29
CA CYS A 285 -14.07 5.35 9.19
C CYS A 285 -14.81 5.42 7.85
N TYR A 286 -16.11 5.09 7.80
CA TYR A 286 -16.90 5.15 6.56
C TYR A 286 -17.03 6.58 6.04
N LEU A 287 -17.29 7.53 6.95
CA LEU A 287 -17.42 8.95 6.63
C LEU A 287 -16.09 9.68 6.40
N GLY A 288 -14.96 9.06 6.74
CA GLY A 288 -13.64 9.69 6.68
C GLY A 288 -13.40 10.74 7.77
N LYS A 289 -14.03 10.56 8.93
CA LYS A 289 -13.86 11.42 10.11
C LYS A 289 -12.79 10.87 11.06
N PRO A 290 -12.15 11.72 11.88
CA PRO A 290 -11.24 11.26 12.93
C PRO A 290 -11.87 10.21 13.86
N LEU A 291 -11.05 9.26 14.28
CA LEU A 291 -11.42 8.22 15.25
C LEU A 291 -11.36 8.78 16.67
N THR A 292 -12.53 9.14 17.21
CA THR A 292 -12.64 9.62 18.59
C THR A 292 -12.95 8.45 19.54
N ALA A 293 -11.92 7.79 20.04
CA ALA A 293 -12.09 6.77 21.08
C ALA A 293 -10.99 6.86 22.16
N PRO A 294 -11.30 6.54 23.43
CA PRO A 294 -10.30 6.54 24.50
C PRO A 294 -9.11 5.66 24.15
N GLY A 295 -7.90 6.19 24.34
CA GLY A 295 -6.65 5.46 24.07
C GLY A 295 -6.30 5.31 22.59
N ILE A 296 -6.94 6.06 21.69
CA ILE A 296 -6.53 6.20 20.28
C ILE A 296 -5.90 7.58 20.09
N TYR A 297 -4.77 7.59 19.39
CA TYR A 297 -4.27 8.75 18.68
C TYR A 297 -4.65 8.61 17.20
N ASP A 298 -5.25 9.64 16.63
CA ASP A 298 -5.59 9.79 15.20
C ASP A 298 -5.24 11.24 14.83
N GLY A 299 -4.16 11.44 14.10
CA GLY A 299 -3.65 12.77 13.85
C GLY A 299 -2.38 12.83 12.99
N PRO A 300 -1.95 14.06 12.66
CA PRO A 300 -0.78 14.30 11.83
C PRO A 300 0.52 14.05 12.59
N CYS A 301 1.54 13.54 11.90
CA CYS A 301 2.89 13.43 12.44
C CYS A 301 3.95 13.69 11.35
N ARG A 302 5.19 13.93 11.77
CA ARG A 302 6.36 14.02 10.89
C ARG A 302 7.15 12.73 10.89
N THR A 303 7.29 12.10 12.05
CA THR A 303 8.00 10.83 12.21
C THR A 303 7.25 9.88 13.13
N MET A 304 7.39 8.58 12.85
CA MET A 304 6.96 7.53 13.76
C MET A 304 8.02 6.43 13.75
N THR A 305 8.49 6.02 14.92
CA THR A 305 9.36 4.86 15.10
C THR A 305 8.67 3.84 15.99
N VAL A 306 8.75 2.57 15.60
CA VAL A 306 8.19 1.45 16.34
C VAL A 306 9.30 0.43 16.56
N ARG A 307 9.48 0.01 17.81
CA ARG A 307 10.49 -0.98 18.20
C ARG A 307 9.83 -2.19 18.84
N ALA A 308 10.30 -3.37 18.48
CA ALA A 308 9.99 -4.58 19.23
C ALA A 308 10.57 -4.45 20.64
N LEU A 309 9.84 -4.95 21.64
CA LEU A 309 10.37 -5.05 23.00
C LEU A 309 11.38 -6.21 23.09
N PRO A 310 12.38 -6.14 23.99
CA PRO A 310 13.24 -7.27 24.29
C PRO A 310 12.42 -8.51 24.69
N ASP A 311 12.84 -9.69 24.26
CA ASP A 311 12.24 -10.99 24.58
C ASP A 311 10.77 -11.21 24.15
N GLU A 312 10.22 -10.29 23.34
CA GLU A 312 8.87 -10.38 22.77
C GLU A 312 8.89 -10.76 21.27
N GLU A 313 7.70 -11.00 20.71
CA GLU A 313 7.53 -11.26 19.27
C GLU A 313 8.01 -10.05 18.43
N LEU A 314 8.88 -10.30 17.45
CA LEU A 314 9.36 -9.26 16.53
C LEU A 314 8.23 -8.69 15.66
N LEU A 315 8.41 -7.46 15.20
CA LEU A 315 7.43 -6.78 14.36
C LEU A 315 7.35 -7.47 12.99
N ALA A 316 6.14 -7.47 12.42
CA ALA A 316 5.90 -7.96 11.07
C ALA A 316 5.10 -6.95 10.24
N PRO A 317 5.62 -5.72 10.02
CA PRO A 317 4.89 -4.67 9.34
C PRO A 317 4.47 -5.08 7.92
N VAL A 318 3.28 -4.64 7.53
CA VAL A 318 2.79 -4.71 6.17
C VAL A 318 2.85 -3.31 5.56
N ILE A 319 3.64 -3.14 4.50
CA ILE A 319 3.82 -1.85 3.80
C ILE A 319 3.29 -2.02 2.38
N ASP A 320 2.24 -1.27 2.03
CA ASP A 320 1.52 -1.38 0.74
C ASP A 320 1.15 -2.82 0.32
N GLY A 321 1.03 -3.73 1.28
CA GLY A 321 0.72 -5.15 1.07
C GLY A 321 1.93 -6.10 1.08
N GLU A 322 3.16 -5.61 1.13
CA GLU A 322 4.37 -6.42 1.31
C GLU A 322 4.66 -6.68 2.80
N TYR A 323 5.02 -7.92 3.15
CA TYR A 323 5.37 -8.31 4.51
C TYR A 323 6.86 -8.18 4.77
N TYR A 324 7.20 -7.48 5.85
CA TYR A 324 8.55 -7.41 6.38
C TYR A 324 8.54 -8.17 7.69
N ARG A 325 9.22 -9.32 7.75
CA ARG A 325 9.27 -10.17 8.94
C ARG A 325 10.49 -9.87 9.79
N ASP A 326 10.42 -10.30 11.05
CA ASP A 326 11.53 -10.30 11.99
C ASP A 326 12.12 -8.89 12.19
N VAL A 327 11.27 -7.87 12.18
CA VAL A 327 11.67 -6.47 12.28
C VAL A 327 11.84 -6.07 13.76
N LEU A 328 13.04 -5.61 14.09
CA LEU A 328 13.42 -5.10 15.41
C LEU A 328 12.97 -3.66 15.61
N GLU A 329 13.12 -2.85 14.56
CA GLU A 329 12.84 -1.42 14.57
C GLU A 329 12.40 -1.01 13.16
N VAL A 330 11.39 -0.15 13.09
CA VAL A 330 10.98 0.50 11.84
C VAL A 330 10.60 1.96 12.10
N SER A 331 11.12 2.83 11.25
CA SER A 331 10.93 4.27 11.28
C SER A 331 10.29 4.74 9.98
N PHE A 332 9.39 5.70 10.13
CA PHE A 332 8.59 6.29 9.06
C PHE A 332 8.81 7.79 9.06
N SER A 333 9.08 8.35 7.89
CA SER A 333 9.20 9.79 7.64
C SER A 333 8.71 10.10 6.23
N LEU A 334 8.63 11.37 5.87
CA LEU A 334 8.31 11.75 4.49
C LEU A 334 9.38 11.24 3.52
N GLY A 335 8.91 10.60 2.46
CA GLY A 335 9.73 10.11 1.38
C GLY A 335 9.82 11.10 0.21
N PRO A 336 10.43 10.69 -0.91
CA PRO A 336 10.43 11.49 -2.12
C PRO A 336 9.00 11.70 -2.63
N GLN A 337 8.71 12.90 -3.13
CA GLN A 337 7.43 13.20 -3.74
C GLN A 337 7.35 12.58 -5.14
N LEU A 338 6.22 11.94 -5.45
CA LEU A 338 5.98 11.34 -6.76
C LEU A 338 5.07 12.23 -7.60
N LYS A 339 5.43 12.39 -8.87
CA LYS A 339 4.59 13.07 -9.86
C LYS A 339 3.80 12.03 -10.64
N ILE A 340 2.49 11.98 -10.42
CA ILE A 340 1.59 11.07 -11.13
C ILE A 340 0.77 11.86 -12.16
N PRO A 341 0.83 11.50 -13.45
CA PRO A 341 -0.02 12.13 -14.47
C PRO A 341 -1.50 11.82 -14.22
N ARG A 342 -2.34 12.84 -14.23
CA ARG A 342 -3.79 12.68 -14.13
C ARG A 342 -4.37 12.27 -15.48
N VAL A 343 -4.44 10.96 -15.70
CA VAL A 343 -4.99 10.38 -16.94
C VAL A 343 -6.42 9.90 -16.72
N VAL A 344 -7.33 10.37 -17.57
CA VAL A 344 -8.74 9.92 -17.59
C VAL A 344 -8.97 9.24 -18.92
N GLY A 345 -9.06 7.92 -18.90
CA GLY A 345 -9.44 7.11 -20.03
C GLY A 345 -10.85 7.46 -20.53
N ARG A 346 -11.02 7.53 -21.85
CA ARG A 346 -12.34 7.74 -22.45
C ARG A 346 -13.12 6.43 -22.42
N LEU A 347 -14.42 6.53 -22.16
CA LEU A 347 -15.33 5.43 -22.46
C LEU A 347 -15.42 5.34 -23.98
N TYR A 348 -15.14 4.16 -24.53
CA TYR A 348 -15.53 3.87 -25.91
C TYR A 348 -17.06 3.87 -25.94
N SER A 349 -17.65 4.87 -26.59
CA SER A 349 -19.04 4.78 -27.02
C SER A 349 -19.09 3.66 -28.06
N ASN A 350 -19.70 2.53 -27.70
CA ASN A 350 -20.08 1.52 -28.70
C ASN A 350 -21.19 2.08 -29.59
#